data_AF-A0A0M9ET93-F1
#
_entry.id   AF-A0A0M9ET93-F1
#
_cell.length_a   1.000
_cell.length_b   1.000
_cell.length_c   1.000
_cell.angle_alpha   90.00
_cell.angle_beta   90.00
_cell.angle_gamma   90.00
#
_symmetry.space_group_name_H-M   'P 1'
#
loop_
_entity.id
_entity.type
_entity.pdbx_description
1 polymer ?
#
loop_
_entity_poly.entity_id
_entity_poly.type
_entity_poly.pdbx_seq_one_letter_code
_entity_poly.pdbx_strand_id
1 'polypeptide(L)'
;MDRLWTNTPECQNGHVIDLEGASPSLIRWLCAIISPKIGWKVRDKGGLPPWATCFAAEVKILIEAAAPAVEIRSPPNSSEATELLIELCKLLSFRTNTTDVIPGLEPMQPYKVSFLATLMLSFYDCMRLVPCLPPPHLTRQRNSTFDRSDEQSIRGYFDDARYFTTLSLSPLSMGSILWSIFWQPDIDCNLKKQVEVLVKVFLSRRPRIAIWWVALFMLGDLGALDWIRRYTVTIEEKYRFGSLSPPDPMVSAWTGCKQSFLDIEKESIYANPYDLVSKADLLRCRFDQKLQDTAGLNLSWRPFGHMQKKRVELELWPQLETKYYRKYHSFTWYVDKNQPISDKGFRVCTGRTVDDVPDNLEIVTSPVDCLKRNGQALNIESSKKSTLRMMDFLVENAIGDRDWANTDVQVPEQFRWLRDFRGLEFSDSPLEDVEKLAKAPSWFLEEWIRDKY
;
A
#
# COMPACT_ATOMS: atom_id res chain seq x y z
N MET A 1 31.44 -9.47 27.31
CA MET A 1 30.25 -10.31 27.55
C MET A 1 30.18 -11.36 26.45
N ASP A 2 30.52 -12.58 26.84
CA ASP A 2 30.11 -13.92 26.39
C ASP A 2 29.94 -14.24 24.89
N ARG A 3 30.97 -14.93 24.39
CA ARG A 3 31.03 -15.99 23.36
C ARG A 3 30.04 -15.90 22.19
N LEU A 4 30.57 -15.50 21.04
CA LEU A 4 29.91 -15.40 19.72
C LEU A 4 29.72 -16.75 18.98
N TRP A 5 29.95 -17.90 19.61
CA TRP A 5 29.81 -19.20 18.96
C TRP A 5 29.25 -20.26 19.91
N THR A 6 28.25 -21.01 19.44
CA THR A 6 27.89 -22.30 20.02
C THR A 6 28.67 -23.39 19.29
N ASN A 7 29.69 -23.95 19.95
CA ASN A 7 30.22 -25.27 19.59
C ASN A 7 29.27 -26.34 20.16
N THR A 8 28.67 -27.15 19.29
CA THR A 8 28.57 -28.60 19.50
C THR A 8 28.24 -29.31 18.18
N PRO A 9 28.88 -30.45 17.89
CA PRO A 9 28.56 -31.31 16.75
C PRO A 9 27.42 -32.24 17.16
N GLU A 10 26.17 -31.91 16.83
CA GLU A 10 25.02 -32.84 16.82
C GLU A 10 23.72 -32.07 16.54
N CYS A 11 23.38 -31.88 15.26
CA CYS A 11 21.99 -31.70 14.82
C CYS A 11 21.93 -31.78 13.29
N GLN A 12 21.43 -32.89 12.76
CA GLN A 12 21.31 -33.15 11.31
C GLN A 12 20.27 -32.27 10.58
N ASN A 13 19.72 -31.22 11.21
CA ASN A 13 18.60 -30.42 10.68
C ASN A 13 18.89 -28.90 10.57
N GLY A 14 20.16 -28.46 10.54
CA GLY A 14 20.52 -27.04 10.37
C GLY A 14 20.77 -26.66 8.90
N HIS A 15 20.39 -25.45 8.49
CA HIS A 15 20.80 -24.89 7.20
C HIS A 15 22.24 -24.37 7.30
N VAL A 16 23.19 -25.00 6.61
CA VAL A 16 24.61 -24.63 6.65
C VAL A 16 24.94 -23.63 5.54
N ILE A 17 25.64 -22.55 5.89
CA ILE A 17 26.27 -21.61 4.97
C ILE A 17 27.75 -21.94 4.92
N ASP A 18 28.19 -22.48 3.79
CA ASP A 18 29.60 -22.66 3.49
C ASP A 18 30.22 -21.31 3.08
N LEU A 19 31.11 -20.79 3.93
CA LEU A 19 31.85 -19.54 3.69
C LEU A 19 33.34 -19.80 3.39
N GLU A 20 33.70 -20.97 2.88
CA GLU A 20 35.06 -21.22 2.41
C GLU A 20 35.47 -20.23 1.30
N GLY A 21 36.50 -19.44 1.56
CA GLY A 21 36.98 -18.38 0.66
C GLY A 21 36.33 -17.00 0.88
N ALA A 22 35.43 -16.87 1.86
CA ALA A 22 34.90 -15.58 2.29
C ALA A 22 35.93 -14.74 3.04
N SER A 23 35.80 -13.42 2.96
CA SER A 23 36.60 -12.48 3.72
C SER A 23 36.28 -12.56 5.22
N PRO A 24 37.26 -12.30 6.11
CA PRO A 24 37.00 -12.21 7.55
C PRO A 24 36.01 -11.10 7.94
N SER A 25 35.76 -10.13 7.04
CA SER A 25 34.77 -9.08 7.24
C SER A 25 33.35 -9.61 6.98
N LEU A 26 33.16 -10.37 5.90
CA LEU A 26 31.88 -10.99 5.54
C LEU A 26 31.42 -11.99 6.62
N ILE A 27 32.30 -12.90 7.03
CA ILE A 27 31.98 -13.90 8.06
C ILE A 27 31.47 -13.22 9.33
N ARG A 28 32.17 -12.18 9.79
CA ARG A 28 31.82 -11.42 11.00
C ARG A 28 30.49 -10.69 10.86
N TRP A 29 30.27 -10.03 9.73
CA TRP A 29 29.03 -9.32 9.46
C TRP A 29 27.84 -10.29 9.47
N LEU A 30 27.96 -11.44 8.81
CA LEU A 30 26.94 -12.49 8.82
C LEU A 30 26.67 -13.02 10.22
N CYS A 31 27.72 -13.34 11.00
CA CYS A 31 27.56 -13.75 12.38
C CYS A 31 26.83 -12.70 13.22
N ALA A 32 27.10 -11.41 13.00
CA ALA A 32 26.46 -10.34 13.74
C ALA A 32 24.97 -10.17 13.41
N ILE A 33 24.57 -10.34 12.14
CA ILE A 33 23.17 -10.15 11.70
C ILE A 33 22.31 -11.41 11.88
N ILE A 34 22.89 -12.61 11.78
CA ILE A 34 22.17 -13.89 11.90
C ILE A 34 22.11 -14.38 13.36
N SER A 35 23.01 -13.90 14.23
CA SER A 35 23.04 -14.32 15.64
C SER A 35 21.68 -14.06 16.32
N PRO A 36 21.13 -15.06 17.06
CA PRO A 36 19.90 -14.90 17.85
C PRO A 36 19.99 -13.74 18.85
N LYS A 37 21.21 -13.48 19.36
CA LYS A 37 21.54 -12.26 20.09
C LYS A 37 22.13 -11.29 19.08
N ILE A 38 21.27 -10.49 18.44
CA ILE A 38 21.65 -9.50 17.42
C ILE A 38 22.95 -8.79 17.84
N GLY A 39 24.01 -9.01 17.06
CA GLY A 39 25.39 -8.68 17.45
C GLY A 39 25.68 -7.19 17.42
N TRP A 40 25.00 -6.44 16.56
CA TRP A 40 25.08 -4.98 16.48
C TRP A 40 23.70 -4.34 16.62
N LYS A 41 23.62 -3.34 17.50
CA LYS A 41 22.38 -2.61 17.79
C LYS A 41 22.56 -1.13 17.50
N VAL A 42 21.46 -0.46 17.14
CA VAL A 42 21.44 1.00 16.98
C VAL A 42 21.81 1.63 18.32
N ARG A 43 22.80 2.54 18.32
CA ARG A 43 23.38 3.14 19.54
C ARG A 43 22.35 3.89 20.38
N ASP A 44 21.30 4.40 19.75
CA ASP A 44 20.59 5.54 20.34
C ASP A 44 19.34 5.16 21.13
N LYS A 45 18.67 4.01 20.87
CA LYS A 45 17.40 3.65 21.55
C LYS A 45 17.10 2.16 21.70
N GLY A 46 18.02 1.25 21.36
CA GLY A 46 17.81 -0.20 21.52
C GLY A 46 16.69 -0.81 20.65
N GLY A 47 16.04 -0.02 19.79
CA GLY A 47 15.06 -0.47 18.81
C GLY A 47 15.71 -1.04 17.56
N LEU A 48 15.01 -1.97 16.90
CA LEU A 48 15.39 -2.46 15.59
C LEU A 48 14.86 -1.53 14.49
N PRO A 49 15.53 -1.42 13.34
CA PRO A 49 15.00 -0.66 12.22
C PRO A 49 13.67 -1.28 11.73
N PRO A 50 12.77 -0.51 11.09
CA PRO A 50 11.47 -1.00 10.64
C PRO A 50 11.49 -2.16 9.64
N TRP A 51 12.65 -2.40 9.02
CA TRP A 51 12.89 -3.50 8.08
C TRP A 51 13.65 -4.68 8.69
N ALA A 52 13.98 -4.63 9.97
CA ALA A 52 14.55 -5.79 10.64
C ALA A 52 13.46 -6.85 10.84
N THR A 53 13.84 -8.09 10.58
CA THR A 53 13.00 -9.26 10.84
C THR A 53 13.84 -10.34 11.51
N CYS A 54 13.17 -11.24 12.23
CA CYS A 54 13.80 -12.36 12.91
C CYS A 54 13.17 -13.65 12.39
N PHE A 55 13.99 -14.70 12.26
CA PHE A 55 13.46 -16.03 11.99
C PHE A 55 12.64 -16.52 13.18
N ALA A 56 11.64 -17.37 12.91
CA ALA A 56 11.00 -18.16 13.95
C ALA A 56 12.07 -18.96 14.71
N ALA A 57 11.87 -19.18 16.02
CA ALA A 57 12.86 -19.75 16.93
C ALA A 57 13.39 -21.15 16.54
N GLU A 58 12.77 -21.78 15.54
CA GLU A 58 13.08 -23.13 15.06
C GLU A 58 14.12 -23.15 13.92
N VAL A 59 14.40 -22.03 13.26
CA VAL A 59 15.38 -21.99 12.16
C VAL A 59 16.80 -21.83 12.71
N LYS A 60 17.63 -22.86 12.52
CA LYS A 60 19.05 -22.84 12.85
C LYS A 60 19.88 -22.66 11.59
N ILE A 61 20.56 -21.52 11.48
CA ILE A 61 21.55 -21.25 10.44
C ILE A 61 22.94 -21.48 11.04
N LEU A 62 23.72 -22.37 10.43
CA LEU A 62 25.09 -22.67 10.82
C LEU A 62 26.04 -22.03 9.83
N ILE A 63 27.10 -21.38 10.32
CA ILE A 63 28.13 -20.76 9.50
C ILE A 63 29.40 -21.61 9.59
N GLU A 64 29.85 -22.15 8.46
CA GLU A 64 31.10 -22.89 8.35
C GLU A 64 32.19 -21.99 7.75
N ALA A 65 33.28 -21.78 8.48
CA ALA A 65 34.38 -20.90 8.07
C ALA A 65 35.73 -21.47 8.53
N ALA A 66 36.76 -21.31 7.69
CA ALA A 66 38.10 -21.88 7.92
C ALA A 66 38.85 -21.30 9.13
N ALA A 67 38.50 -20.09 9.57
CA ALA A 67 39.08 -19.47 10.77
C ALA A 67 38.08 -18.53 11.46
N PRO A 68 38.01 -18.52 12.81
CA PRO A 68 37.18 -17.58 13.53
C PRO A 68 37.74 -16.16 13.40
N ALA A 69 36.93 -15.20 12.95
CA ALA A 69 37.28 -13.78 12.95
C ALA A 69 37.13 -13.23 14.39
N VAL A 70 38.22 -13.29 15.19
CA VAL A 70 38.20 -12.94 16.63
C VAL A 70 38.36 -11.43 16.91
N GLU A 71 38.76 -10.62 15.93
CA GLU A 71 38.97 -9.19 16.14
C GLU A 71 37.66 -8.42 16.43
N ILE A 72 37.69 -7.51 17.40
CA ILE A 72 36.57 -6.59 17.65
C ILE A 72 36.69 -5.43 16.67
N ARG A 73 35.74 -5.30 15.75
CA ARG A 73 35.66 -4.18 14.80
C ARG A 73 34.31 -3.49 14.92
N SER A 74 34.28 -2.22 14.52
CA SER A 74 33.02 -1.48 14.40
C SER A 74 32.11 -2.11 13.34
N PRO A 75 30.78 -1.96 13.45
CA PRO A 75 29.86 -2.35 12.39
C PRO A 75 30.23 -1.64 11.08
N PRO A 76 30.08 -2.31 9.91
CA PRO A 76 30.30 -1.69 8.62
C PRO A 76 29.31 -0.54 8.44
N ASN A 77 29.76 0.52 7.78
CA ASN A 77 28.84 1.52 7.25
C ASN A 77 28.02 0.93 6.09
N SER A 78 27.05 1.69 5.59
CA SER A 78 26.12 1.20 4.57
C SER A 78 26.79 0.88 3.24
N SER A 79 27.84 1.61 2.83
CA SER A 79 28.62 1.29 1.64
C SER A 79 29.43 0.01 1.82
N GLU A 80 30.06 -0.17 2.99
CA GLU A 80 30.81 -1.39 3.31
C GLU A 80 29.88 -2.62 3.36
N ALA A 81 28.70 -2.48 3.97
CA ALA A 81 27.71 -3.56 4.00
C ALA A 81 27.23 -3.96 2.59
N THR A 82 27.12 -3.01 1.66
CA THR A 82 26.81 -3.29 0.24
C THR A 82 27.92 -4.11 -0.42
N GLU A 83 29.19 -3.81 -0.17
CA GLU A 83 30.32 -4.62 -0.68
C GLU A 83 30.30 -6.04 -0.13
N LEU A 84 30.01 -6.20 1.16
CA LEU A 84 29.90 -7.51 1.80
C LEU A 84 28.72 -8.31 1.25
N LEU A 85 27.59 -7.65 0.92
CA LEU A 85 26.47 -8.29 0.24
C LEU A 85 26.85 -8.75 -1.17
N ILE A 86 27.56 -7.93 -1.94
CA ILE A 86 28.07 -8.31 -3.27
C ILE A 86 29.02 -9.52 -3.16
N GLU A 87 29.92 -9.51 -2.18
CA GLU A 87 30.82 -10.63 -1.90
C GLU A 87 30.03 -11.91 -1.59
N LEU A 88 29.00 -11.82 -0.73
CA LEU A 88 28.12 -12.93 -0.40
C LEU A 88 27.40 -13.48 -1.64
N CYS A 89 26.85 -12.60 -2.49
CA CYS A 89 26.17 -12.99 -3.71
C CYS A 89 27.11 -13.70 -4.69
N LYS A 90 28.37 -13.26 -4.80
CA LYS A 90 29.41 -13.94 -5.60
C LYS A 90 29.69 -15.35 -5.09
N LEU A 91 29.85 -15.49 -3.77
CA LEU A 91 30.18 -16.77 -3.13
C LEU A 91 29.04 -17.78 -3.27
N LEU A 92 27.82 -17.36 -2.96
CA LEU A 92 26.66 -18.25 -2.94
C LEU A 92 26.00 -18.41 -4.30
N SER A 93 26.30 -17.54 -5.26
CA SER A 93 25.89 -17.74 -6.65
C SER A 93 24.37 -17.98 -6.76
N PHE A 94 23.60 -17.08 -6.15
CA PHE A 94 22.16 -17.23 -5.96
C PHE A 94 21.41 -17.32 -7.31
N ARG A 95 21.24 -18.51 -7.87
CA ARG A 95 20.35 -18.75 -9.02
C ARG A 95 19.14 -19.56 -8.56
N THR A 96 17.96 -19.15 -9.02
CA THR A 96 16.75 -19.97 -8.98
C THR A 96 16.96 -21.20 -9.85
N ASN A 97 16.87 -22.41 -9.28
CA ASN A 97 16.93 -23.66 -10.04
C ASN A 97 15.90 -23.59 -11.18
N THR A 98 16.38 -23.67 -12.43
CA THR A 98 15.60 -23.43 -13.66
C THR A 98 14.66 -24.58 -14.04
N THR A 99 14.30 -25.44 -13.09
CA THR A 99 13.49 -26.64 -13.37
C THR A 99 12.01 -26.35 -13.55
N ASP A 100 11.51 -25.20 -13.07
CA ASP A 100 10.10 -24.78 -13.20
C ASP A 100 9.92 -23.46 -13.99
N VAL A 101 10.85 -23.15 -14.91
CA VAL A 101 10.74 -21.93 -15.72
C VAL A 101 9.69 -22.13 -16.79
N ILE A 102 8.60 -21.36 -16.70
CA ILE A 102 7.66 -21.17 -17.79
C ILE A 102 8.46 -20.62 -18.98
N PRO A 103 8.42 -21.25 -20.17
CA PRO A 103 9.16 -20.79 -21.33
C PRO A 103 8.88 -19.31 -21.63
N GLY A 104 9.92 -18.48 -21.63
CA GLY A 104 9.83 -17.04 -21.95
C GLY A 104 9.81 -16.07 -20.76
N LEU A 105 9.85 -16.53 -19.51
CA LEU A 105 10.07 -15.65 -18.34
C LEU A 105 11.48 -15.85 -17.75
N GLU A 106 12.26 -14.79 -17.66
CA GLU A 106 13.50 -14.81 -16.87
C GLU A 106 13.17 -14.74 -15.37
N PRO A 107 13.70 -15.67 -14.56
CA PRO A 107 13.48 -15.63 -13.12
C PRO A 107 14.17 -14.42 -12.50
N MET A 108 13.49 -13.76 -11.56
CA MET A 108 14.04 -12.59 -10.88
C MET A 108 15.22 -12.99 -9.98
N GLN A 109 16.32 -12.24 -10.08
CA GLN A 109 17.51 -12.49 -9.27
C GLN A 109 17.23 -12.34 -7.77
N PRO A 110 17.76 -13.23 -6.90
CA PRO A 110 17.42 -13.24 -5.48
C PRO A 110 17.70 -11.93 -4.73
N TYR A 111 18.77 -11.19 -5.08
CA TYR A 111 19.03 -9.88 -4.46
C TYR A 111 17.94 -8.84 -4.78
N LYS A 112 17.33 -8.91 -5.98
CA LYS A 112 16.18 -8.05 -6.36
C LYS A 112 14.95 -8.44 -5.55
N VAL A 113 14.69 -9.74 -5.44
CA VAL A 113 13.59 -10.29 -4.63
C VAL A 113 13.75 -9.84 -3.18
N SER A 114 14.94 -9.98 -2.60
CA SER A 114 15.23 -9.55 -1.23
C SER A 114 15.01 -8.06 -1.04
N PHE A 115 15.53 -7.21 -1.94
CA PHE A 115 15.32 -5.76 -1.87
C PHE A 115 13.83 -5.42 -1.86
N LEU A 116 13.05 -5.97 -2.79
CA LEU A 116 11.61 -5.74 -2.87
C LEU A 116 10.86 -6.23 -1.63
N ALA A 117 11.13 -7.47 -1.20
CA ALA A 117 10.53 -8.06 -0.02
C ALA A 117 10.82 -7.23 1.24
N THR A 118 12.06 -6.73 1.40
CA THR A 118 12.44 -5.86 2.52
C THR A 118 11.57 -4.61 2.58
N LEU A 119 11.25 -3.98 1.45
CA LEU A 119 10.40 -2.77 1.42
C LEU A 119 8.97 -3.02 1.92
N MET A 120 8.52 -4.27 2.02
CA MET A 120 7.18 -4.61 2.51
C MET A 120 7.14 -5.06 3.98
N LEU A 121 8.30 -5.19 4.64
CA LEU A 121 8.36 -5.68 6.03
C LEU A 121 7.64 -4.77 7.03
N SER A 122 7.79 -3.45 6.90
CA SER A 122 7.08 -2.46 7.74
C SER A 122 5.56 -2.56 7.57
N PHE A 123 5.09 -2.79 6.34
CA PHE A 123 3.68 -3.03 6.05
C PHE A 123 3.21 -4.33 6.68
N TYR A 124 3.97 -5.42 6.53
CA TYR A 124 3.66 -6.71 7.14
C TYR A 124 3.54 -6.62 8.66
N ASP A 125 4.48 -5.95 9.33
CA ASP A 125 4.45 -5.74 10.77
C ASP A 125 3.21 -4.95 11.21
N CYS A 126 2.97 -3.79 10.58
CA CYS A 126 1.79 -2.96 10.84
C CYS A 126 0.47 -3.73 10.65
N MET A 127 0.42 -4.56 9.61
CA MET A 127 -0.77 -5.32 9.26
C MET A 127 -0.85 -6.67 9.98
N ARG A 128 0.14 -7.02 10.82
CA ARG A 128 0.29 -8.31 11.49
C ARG A 128 0.19 -9.50 10.53
N LEU A 129 0.83 -9.39 9.38
CA LEU A 129 1.12 -10.49 8.47
C LEU A 129 2.45 -11.13 8.89
N VAL A 130 2.64 -12.39 8.51
CA VAL A 130 3.84 -13.17 8.83
C VAL A 130 4.58 -13.47 7.52
N PRO A 131 5.77 -12.90 7.31
CA PRO A 131 6.62 -13.27 6.19
C PRO A 131 6.89 -14.78 6.15
N CYS A 132 6.42 -15.43 5.10
CA CYS A 132 6.64 -16.83 4.77
C CYS A 132 7.67 -16.92 3.64
N LEU A 133 8.95 -16.92 4.01
CA LEU A 133 10.05 -17.09 3.05
C LEU A 133 10.30 -18.58 2.79
N PRO A 134 10.66 -18.97 1.55
CA PRO A 134 11.05 -20.34 1.26
C PRO A 134 12.30 -20.73 2.06
N PRO A 135 12.51 -22.04 2.35
CA PRO A 135 13.73 -22.50 2.98
C PRO A 135 14.97 -22.00 2.23
N PRO A 136 15.98 -21.49 2.95
CA PRO A 136 17.12 -20.88 2.29
C PRO A 136 17.98 -21.96 1.61
N HIS A 137 18.18 -21.83 0.30
CA HIS A 137 19.11 -22.65 -0.47
C HIS A 137 20.48 -21.97 -0.52
N LEU A 138 21.33 -22.29 0.45
CA LEU A 138 22.62 -21.63 0.67
C LEU A 138 23.79 -22.52 0.20
N THR A 139 23.61 -23.20 -0.94
CA THR A 139 24.62 -24.08 -1.51
C THR A 139 25.48 -23.35 -2.54
N ARG A 140 26.80 -23.51 -2.42
CA ARG A 140 27.77 -22.96 -3.37
C ARG A 140 27.61 -23.60 -4.75
N GLN A 141 27.31 -22.81 -5.78
CA GLN A 141 27.32 -23.28 -7.17
C GLN A 141 28.66 -22.98 -7.84
N ARG A 142 29.40 -24.02 -8.25
CA ARG A 142 30.73 -23.89 -8.89
C ARG A 142 30.69 -23.31 -10.32
N ASN A 143 29.52 -23.30 -10.96
CA ASN A 143 29.36 -22.94 -12.38
C ASN A 143 28.45 -21.72 -12.62
N SER A 144 28.32 -20.83 -11.62
CA SER A 144 27.49 -19.62 -11.77
C SER A 144 28.33 -18.43 -12.23
N THR A 145 27.72 -17.58 -13.05
CA THR A 145 28.28 -16.30 -13.47
C THR A 145 27.47 -15.18 -12.83
N PHE A 146 27.74 -14.90 -11.55
CA PHE A 146 27.42 -13.58 -10.99
C PHE A 146 28.32 -12.57 -11.69
N ASP A 147 27.74 -11.67 -12.48
CA ASP A 147 28.50 -10.83 -13.40
C ASP A 147 28.66 -9.39 -12.91
N ARG A 148 29.42 -8.59 -13.67
CA ARG A 148 29.62 -7.17 -13.35
C ARG A 148 28.31 -6.36 -13.41
N SER A 149 27.32 -6.81 -14.18
CA SER A 149 26.02 -6.14 -14.29
C SER A 149 25.18 -6.34 -13.03
N ASP A 150 25.27 -7.51 -12.38
CA ASP A 150 24.66 -7.78 -11.08
C ASP A 150 25.29 -6.91 -9.99
N GLU A 151 26.62 -6.79 -9.96
CA GLU A 151 27.33 -5.89 -9.04
C GLU A 151 26.84 -4.45 -9.18
N GLN A 152 26.78 -3.96 -10.41
CA GLN A 152 26.32 -2.61 -10.70
C GLN A 152 24.84 -2.43 -10.33
N SER A 153 24.03 -3.47 -10.50
CA SER A 153 22.61 -3.46 -10.11
C SER A 153 22.45 -3.33 -8.60
N ILE A 154 23.20 -4.10 -7.80
CA ILE A 154 23.15 -4.01 -6.32
C ILE A 154 23.57 -2.62 -5.86
N ARG A 155 24.65 -2.06 -6.42
CA ARG A 155 25.08 -0.69 -6.12
C ARG A 155 24.01 0.33 -6.48
N GLY A 156 23.38 0.19 -7.65
CA GLY A 156 22.27 1.06 -8.06
C GLY A 156 21.07 1.00 -7.11
N TYR A 157 20.69 -0.18 -6.64
CA TYR A 157 19.65 -0.31 -5.62
C TYR A 157 20.05 0.37 -4.31
N PHE A 158 21.32 0.27 -3.90
CA PHE A 158 21.83 0.95 -2.71
C PHE A 158 21.74 2.47 -2.83
N ASP A 159 22.20 3.03 -3.96
CA ASP A 159 22.15 4.47 -4.22
C ASP A 159 20.72 5.02 -4.17
N ASP A 160 19.75 4.20 -4.60
CA ASP A 160 18.34 4.55 -4.65
C ASP A 160 17.55 4.15 -3.40
N ALA A 161 18.13 3.33 -2.53
CA ALA A 161 17.45 2.69 -1.41
C ALA A 161 16.75 3.70 -0.52
N ARG A 162 17.36 4.88 -0.29
CA ARG A 162 16.77 5.93 0.54
C ARG A 162 15.38 6.36 0.07
N TYR A 163 15.12 6.39 -1.24
CA TYR A 163 13.83 6.83 -1.78
C TYR A 163 12.74 5.78 -1.57
N PHE A 164 13.07 4.52 -1.87
CA PHE A 164 12.14 3.40 -1.67
C PHE A 164 11.88 3.13 -0.20
N THR A 165 12.92 3.19 0.62
CA THR A 165 12.80 3.00 2.07
C THR A 165 11.97 4.11 2.71
N THR A 166 12.14 5.37 2.31
CA THR A 166 11.27 6.48 2.79
C THR A 166 9.79 6.17 2.58
N LEU A 167 9.40 5.73 1.38
CA LEU A 167 8.01 5.41 1.08
C LEU A 167 7.51 4.20 1.90
N SER A 168 8.35 3.16 2.04
CA SER A 168 8.00 1.98 2.84
C SER A 168 7.82 2.25 4.34
N LEU A 169 8.37 3.34 4.89
CA LEU A 169 8.20 3.68 6.30
C LEU A 169 6.78 4.04 6.69
N SER A 170 5.89 4.29 5.72
CA SER A 170 4.49 4.58 5.96
C SER A 170 3.61 3.41 5.51
N PRO A 171 3.30 2.44 6.39
CA PRO A 171 2.42 1.32 6.08
C PRO A 171 1.06 1.73 5.52
N LEU A 172 0.50 2.85 5.99
CA LEU A 172 -0.79 3.36 5.47
C LEU A 172 -0.64 3.85 4.03
N SER A 173 0.42 4.58 3.72
CA SER A 173 0.73 4.99 2.35
C SER A 173 0.95 3.77 1.45
N MET A 174 1.62 2.74 1.96
CA MET A 174 1.79 1.45 1.27
C MET A 174 0.46 0.76 0.98
N GLY A 175 -0.47 0.74 1.95
CA GLY A 175 -1.82 0.23 1.71
C GLY A 175 -2.59 1.05 0.67
N SER A 176 -2.44 2.39 0.68
CA SER A 176 -3.02 3.24 -0.36
C SER A 176 -2.49 2.89 -1.75
N ILE A 177 -1.19 2.59 -1.89
CA ILE A 177 -0.60 2.16 -3.17
C ILE A 177 -1.28 0.88 -3.63
N LEU A 178 -1.27 -0.13 -2.77
CA LEU A 178 -1.77 -1.46 -3.12
C LEU A 178 -3.25 -1.39 -3.50
N TRP A 179 -4.07 -0.75 -2.68
CA TRP A 179 -5.52 -0.79 -2.83
C TRP A 179 -6.08 0.23 -3.83
N SER A 180 -5.28 1.18 -4.32
CA SER A 180 -5.69 2.14 -5.35
C SER A 180 -6.25 1.52 -6.63
N ILE A 181 -5.87 0.28 -6.93
CA ILE A 181 -6.40 -0.48 -8.07
C ILE A 181 -7.91 -0.70 -7.95
N PHE A 182 -8.45 -0.71 -6.73
CA PHE A 182 -9.88 -0.83 -6.47
C PHE A 182 -10.59 0.52 -6.49
N TRP A 183 -9.83 1.63 -6.46
CA TRP A 183 -10.38 2.98 -6.34
C TRP A 183 -10.29 3.79 -7.62
N GLN A 184 -9.99 3.11 -8.72
CA GLN A 184 -9.94 3.74 -10.02
C GLN A 184 -11.32 4.31 -10.36
N PRO A 185 -11.39 5.59 -10.79
CA PRO A 185 -12.65 6.23 -11.12
C PRO A 185 -13.41 5.55 -12.28
N ASP A 186 -12.71 4.73 -13.07
CA ASP A 186 -13.23 4.07 -14.27
C ASP A 186 -13.56 2.58 -14.07
N ILE A 187 -13.43 2.06 -12.83
CA ILE A 187 -13.91 0.72 -12.49
C ILE A 187 -15.31 0.87 -11.88
N ASP A 188 -16.33 0.47 -12.62
CA ASP A 188 -17.73 0.71 -12.24
C ASP A 188 -18.24 -0.15 -11.07
N CYS A 189 -17.57 -1.25 -10.71
CA CYS A 189 -18.03 -2.10 -9.61
C CYS A 189 -17.02 -3.17 -9.14
N ASN A 190 -17.29 -3.74 -7.96
CA ASN A 190 -16.60 -4.90 -7.43
C ASN A 190 -16.75 -6.10 -8.37
N LEU A 191 -15.68 -6.45 -9.06
CA LEU A 191 -15.61 -7.64 -9.89
C LEU A 191 -15.53 -8.88 -8.99
N LYS A 192 -16.55 -9.75 -9.05
CA LYS A 192 -16.45 -11.13 -8.55
C LYS A 192 -15.64 -11.96 -9.55
N LYS A 193 -14.31 -11.84 -9.51
CA LYS A 193 -13.39 -12.67 -10.29
C LYS A 193 -12.46 -13.46 -9.37
N GLN A 194 -11.86 -14.53 -9.90
CA GLN A 194 -10.80 -15.25 -9.19
C GLN A 194 -9.64 -14.29 -8.90
N VAL A 195 -9.07 -14.37 -7.68
CA VAL A 195 -8.03 -13.45 -7.20
C VAL A 195 -6.83 -13.40 -8.15
N GLU A 196 -6.43 -14.53 -8.73
CA GLU A 196 -5.32 -14.58 -9.69
C GLU A 196 -5.57 -13.74 -10.94
N VAL A 197 -6.78 -13.85 -11.52
CA VAL A 197 -7.19 -13.03 -12.68
C VAL A 197 -7.22 -11.57 -12.30
N LEU A 198 -7.71 -11.27 -11.09
CA LEU A 198 -7.81 -9.92 -10.56
C LEU A 198 -6.42 -9.28 -10.44
N VAL A 199 -5.46 -9.96 -9.82
CA VAL A 199 -4.07 -9.52 -9.68
C VAL A 199 -3.43 -9.29 -11.04
N LYS A 200 -3.56 -10.23 -11.98
CA LYS A 200 -3.01 -10.06 -13.35
C LYS A 200 -3.61 -8.84 -14.06
N VAL A 201 -4.92 -8.64 -13.95
CA VAL A 201 -5.59 -7.46 -14.51
C VAL A 201 -5.06 -6.18 -13.86
N PHE A 202 -4.85 -6.18 -12.55
CA PHE A 202 -4.37 -5.02 -11.81
C PHE A 202 -2.93 -4.65 -12.14
N LEU A 203 -2.02 -5.63 -12.21
CA LEU A 203 -0.64 -5.41 -12.62
C LEU A 203 -0.56 -4.82 -14.03
N SER A 204 -1.39 -5.30 -14.96
CA SER A 204 -1.43 -4.79 -16.34
C SER A 204 -2.02 -3.37 -16.45
N ARG A 205 -2.96 -3.01 -15.57
CA ARG A 205 -3.58 -1.67 -15.55
C ARG A 205 -2.69 -0.61 -14.92
N ARG A 206 -1.91 -0.97 -13.90
CA ARG A 206 -1.01 -0.03 -13.19
C ARG A 206 0.41 -0.57 -13.06
N PRO A 207 1.17 -0.63 -14.17
CA PRO A 207 2.53 -1.16 -14.15
C PRO A 207 3.48 -0.35 -13.25
N ARG A 208 3.24 0.96 -13.04
CA ARG A 208 4.08 1.81 -12.16
C ARG A 208 4.11 1.35 -10.70
N ILE A 209 3.01 0.79 -10.21
CA ILE A 209 2.90 0.32 -8.81
C ILE A 209 2.88 -1.21 -8.69
N ALA A 210 2.95 -1.92 -9.82
CA ALA A 210 3.00 -3.38 -9.88
C ALA A 210 4.15 -3.96 -9.04
N ILE A 211 5.27 -3.23 -8.94
CA ILE A 211 6.44 -3.64 -8.15
C ILE A 211 6.11 -3.84 -6.66
N TRP A 212 5.19 -3.04 -6.11
CA TRP A 212 4.77 -3.15 -4.70
C TRP A 212 3.88 -4.36 -4.47
N TRP A 213 3.07 -4.72 -5.45
CA TRP A 213 2.29 -5.95 -5.45
C TRP A 213 3.17 -7.19 -5.53
N VAL A 214 4.17 -7.16 -6.41
CA VAL A 214 5.18 -8.21 -6.51
C VAL A 214 5.90 -8.37 -5.16
N ALA A 215 6.34 -7.25 -4.55
CA ALA A 215 6.97 -7.24 -3.24
C ALA A 215 6.08 -7.84 -2.13
N LEU A 216 4.77 -7.51 -2.13
CA LEU A 216 3.80 -8.04 -1.17
C LEU A 216 3.73 -9.57 -1.25
N PHE A 217 3.66 -10.13 -2.47
CA PHE A 217 3.52 -11.57 -2.69
C PHE A 217 4.82 -12.35 -2.48
N MET A 218 5.99 -11.72 -2.64
CA MET A 218 7.28 -12.35 -2.35
C MET A 218 7.45 -12.80 -0.90
N LEU A 219 6.74 -12.15 0.02
CA LEU A 219 6.73 -12.50 1.43
C LEU A 219 5.73 -13.63 1.75
N GLY A 220 4.99 -14.17 0.77
CA GLY A 220 4.34 -15.48 0.84
C GLY A 220 3.14 -15.66 1.79
N ASP A 221 2.68 -14.61 2.48
CA ASP A 221 1.52 -14.72 3.38
C ASP A 221 0.19 -14.73 2.59
N LEU A 222 -0.56 -15.83 2.71
CA LEU A 222 -1.86 -16.00 2.04
C LEU A 222 -2.96 -15.11 2.62
N GLY A 223 -2.77 -14.52 3.80
CA GLY A 223 -3.67 -13.57 4.44
C GLY A 223 -3.90 -12.33 3.57
N ALA A 224 -2.89 -11.87 2.84
CA ALA A 224 -3.06 -10.78 1.87
C ALA A 224 -4.05 -11.14 0.75
N LEU A 225 -4.03 -12.39 0.26
CA LEU A 225 -4.98 -12.89 -0.73
C LEU A 225 -6.40 -13.01 -0.14
N ASP A 226 -6.53 -13.44 1.12
CA ASP A 226 -7.82 -13.45 1.81
C ASP A 226 -8.39 -12.03 1.93
N TRP A 227 -7.56 -11.02 2.19
CA TRP A 227 -8.02 -9.64 2.28
C TRP A 227 -8.49 -9.09 0.94
N ILE A 228 -7.76 -9.37 -0.15
CA ILE A 228 -8.20 -9.03 -1.51
C ILE A 228 -9.55 -9.66 -1.80
N ARG A 229 -9.67 -10.97 -1.55
CA ARG A 229 -10.91 -11.72 -1.76
C ARG A 229 -12.04 -11.11 -0.94
N ARG A 230 -11.81 -10.85 0.34
CA ARG A 230 -12.81 -10.26 1.23
C ARG A 230 -13.22 -8.87 0.75
N TYR A 231 -12.26 -8.01 0.42
CA TYR A 231 -12.52 -6.68 -0.09
C TYR A 231 -13.40 -6.70 -1.35
N THR A 232 -13.13 -7.61 -2.29
CA THR A 232 -13.96 -7.74 -3.50
C THR A 232 -15.40 -8.21 -3.21
N VAL A 233 -15.63 -8.84 -2.06
CA VAL A 233 -16.95 -9.35 -1.65
C VAL A 233 -17.68 -8.36 -0.77
N THR A 234 -17.04 -7.86 0.29
CA THR A 234 -17.67 -7.08 1.38
C THR A 234 -17.26 -5.60 1.38
N ILE A 235 -16.26 -5.21 0.57
CA ILE A 235 -15.63 -3.88 0.60
C ILE A 235 -15.05 -3.62 1.98
N GLU A 236 -14.56 -4.68 2.62
CA GLU A 236 -13.92 -4.64 3.92
C GLU A 236 -12.68 -5.51 3.90
N GLU A 237 -11.64 -5.03 4.56
CA GLU A 237 -10.38 -5.75 4.72
C GLU A 237 -10.38 -6.46 6.09
N LYS A 238 -9.33 -6.22 6.88
CA LYS A 238 -9.24 -6.66 8.26
C LYS A 238 -10.14 -5.78 9.14
N TYR A 239 -10.74 -6.37 10.18
CA TYR A 239 -11.52 -5.68 11.21
C TYR A 239 -12.84 -5.01 10.78
N ARG A 240 -13.43 -5.41 9.64
CA ARG A 240 -14.70 -4.83 9.13
C ARG A 240 -14.63 -3.33 8.80
N PHE A 241 -13.42 -2.78 8.67
CA PHE A 241 -13.22 -1.46 8.10
C PHE A 241 -13.09 -1.58 6.59
N GLY A 242 -13.49 -0.51 5.89
CA GLY A 242 -13.55 -0.50 4.44
C GLY A 242 -12.20 -0.76 3.82
N SER A 243 -11.37 0.28 3.81
CA SER A 243 -9.94 0.09 3.62
C SER A 243 -9.17 0.43 4.88
N LEU A 244 -8.16 -0.37 5.23
CA LEU A 244 -7.22 -0.07 6.32
C LEU A 244 -6.29 1.08 5.98
N SER A 245 -6.32 1.58 4.74
CA SER A 245 -5.45 2.64 4.27
C SER A 245 -6.27 3.56 3.36
N PRO A 246 -6.71 4.74 3.83
CA PRO A 246 -7.41 5.69 2.97
C PRO A 246 -6.50 6.14 1.80
N PRO A 247 -7.07 6.69 0.71
CA PRO A 247 -6.28 7.31 -0.33
C PRO A 247 -5.34 8.36 0.27
N ASP A 248 -4.04 8.21 0.02
CA ASP A 248 -3.02 9.14 0.45
C ASP A 248 -2.57 10.02 -0.75
N PRO A 249 -2.90 11.32 -0.76
CA PRO A 249 -2.55 12.21 -1.86
C PRO A 249 -1.04 12.43 -1.99
N MET A 250 -0.25 12.15 -0.94
CA MET A 250 1.21 12.26 -1.00
C MET A 250 1.79 11.14 -1.85
N VAL A 251 1.21 9.93 -1.75
CA VAL A 251 1.67 8.75 -2.49
C VAL A 251 1.62 8.97 -4.00
N SER A 252 0.58 9.61 -4.51
CA SER A 252 0.47 9.84 -5.95
C SER A 252 1.59 10.73 -6.46
N ALA A 253 1.97 11.72 -5.67
CA ALA A 253 3.06 12.64 -5.95
C ALA A 253 4.44 11.91 -5.94
N TRP A 254 4.62 10.93 -5.05
CA TRP A 254 5.83 10.12 -4.95
C TRP A 254 5.96 9.05 -6.04
N THR A 255 4.88 8.33 -6.31
CA THR A 255 4.86 7.22 -7.27
C THR A 255 4.63 7.69 -8.71
N GLY A 256 4.09 8.90 -8.89
CA GLY A 256 3.60 9.39 -10.17
C GLY A 256 2.38 8.64 -10.68
N CYS A 257 1.67 7.92 -9.81
CA CYS A 257 0.48 7.15 -10.13
C CYS A 257 -0.69 7.75 -9.34
N LYS A 258 -1.76 8.21 -10.01
CA LYS A 258 -2.94 8.81 -9.34
C LYS A 258 -3.71 7.70 -8.63
N GLN A 259 -3.78 7.70 -7.29
CA GLN A 259 -4.34 6.60 -6.50
C GLN A 259 -5.86 6.65 -6.39
N SER A 260 -6.45 7.85 -6.48
CA SER A 260 -7.90 8.06 -6.39
C SER A 260 -8.36 9.29 -7.17
N PHE A 261 -9.66 9.60 -7.14
CA PHE A 261 -10.20 10.84 -7.72
C PHE A 261 -9.67 12.11 -7.01
N LEU A 262 -9.12 11.98 -5.79
CA LEU A 262 -8.51 13.09 -5.07
C LEU A 262 -7.23 13.55 -5.76
N ASP A 263 -6.55 12.68 -6.51
CA ASP A 263 -5.31 12.97 -7.23
C ASP A 263 -5.55 13.56 -8.63
N ILE A 264 -6.81 13.69 -9.05
CA ILE A 264 -7.17 14.32 -10.32
C ILE A 264 -7.06 15.83 -10.17
N GLU A 265 -6.47 16.46 -11.17
CA GLU A 265 -6.28 17.91 -11.23
C GLU A 265 -7.63 18.60 -11.35
N LYS A 266 -7.84 19.68 -10.58
CA LYS A 266 -9.07 20.46 -10.69
C LYS A 266 -8.92 21.46 -11.85
N GLU A 267 -9.48 21.09 -12.99
CA GLU A 267 -9.50 21.95 -14.18
C GLU A 267 -10.80 22.74 -14.36
N SER A 268 -11.89 22.29 -13.75
CA SER A 268 -13.20 22.94 -13.81
C SER A 268 -13.19 24.27 -13.04
N ILE A 269 -13.76 25.33 -13.62
CA ILE A 269 -14.00 26.62 -12.95
C ILE A 269 -15.49 26.79 -12.77
N TYR A 270 -15.93 27.07 -11.55
CA TYR A 270 -17.32 27.33 -11.21
C TYR A 270 -17.48 28.79 -10.77
N ALA A 271 -17.64 29.70 -11.73
CA ALA A 271 -17.71 31.14 -11.47
C ALA A 271 -19.12 31.58 -11.03
N ASN A 272 -20.16 31.06 -11.66
CA ASN A 272 -21.53 31.49 -11.44
C ASN A 272 -22.17 30.73 -10.26
N PRO A 273 -22.93 31.40 -9.37
CA PRO A 273 -23.69 30.73 -8.29
C PRO A 273 -24.63 29.59 -8.75
N TYR A 274 -25.06 29.59 -10.02
CA TYR A 274 -25.91 28.55 -10.59
C TYR A 274 -25.14 27.42 -11.28
N ASP A 275 -23.80 27.49 -11.32
CA ASP A 275 -22.98 26.44 -11.89
C ASP A 275 -23.19 25.10 -11.16
N LEU A 276 -23.20 24.02 -11.92
CA LEU A 276 -23.31 22.67 -11.41
C LEU A 276 -21.91 22.15 -11.02
N VAL A 277 -21.61 22.24 -9.73
CA VAL A 277 -20.38 21.71 -9.14
C VAL A 277 -20.47 20.20 -9.06
N SER A 278 -19.50 19.48 -9.62
CA SER A 278 -19.46 18.03 -9.47
C SER A 278 -19.17 17.65 -8.01
N LYS A 279 -19.82 16.60 -7.49
CA LYS A 279 -19.55 16.15 -6.11
C LYS A 279 -18.10 15.68 -5.91
N ALA A 280 -17.44 15.27 -7.00
CA ALA A 280 -16.01 14.93 -6.98
C ALA A 280 -15.13 16.16 -6.73
N ASP A 281 -15.40 17.28 -7.41
CA ASP A 281 -14.66 18.51 -7.19
C ASP A 281 -14.99 19.11 -5.82
N LEU A 282 -16.25 19.03 -5.36
CA LEU A 282 -16.66 19.46 -4.04
C LEU A 282 -15.91 18.72 -2.93
N LEU A 283 -15.94 17.39 -2.95
CA LEU A 283 -15.24 16.56 -1.96
C LEU A 283 -13.72 16.74 -2.04
N ARG A 284 -13.15 16.99 -3.22
CA ARG A 284 -11.72 17.32 -3.36
C ARG A 284 -11.39 18.65 -2.70
N CYS A 285 -12.22 19.68 -2.86
CA CYS A 285 -12.02 20.97 -2.18
C CYS A 285 -12.14 20.83 -0.65
N ARG A 286 -13.14 20.10 -0.15
CA ARG A 286 -13.27 19.78 1.29
C ARG A 286 -12.03 19.05 1.81
N PHE A 287 -11.53 18.08 1.05
CA PHE A 287 -10.29 17.36 1.34
C PHE A 287 -9.09 18.30 1.44
N ASP A 288 -8.93 19.21 0.48
CA ASP A 288 -7.82 20.16 0.45
C ASP A 288 -7.81 21.13 1.64
N GLN A 289 -8.98 21.51 2.15
CA GLN A 289 -9.07 22.30 3.37
C GLN A 289 -8.70 21.50 4.63
N LYS A 290 -8.97 20.19 4.62
CA LYS A 290 -8.78 19.27 5.75
C LYS A 290 -7.55 18.36 5.59
N LEU A 291 -6.50 18.78 4.87
CA LEU A 291 -5.31 17.95 4.60
C LEU A 291 -4.62 17.37 5.86
N GLN A 292 -4.86 17.95 7.04
CA GLN A 292 -4.33 17.47 8.32
C GLN A 292 -5.28 16.51 9.07
N ASP A 293 -6.53 16.36 8.60
CA ASP A 293 -7.54 15.48 9.19
C ASP A 293 -7.59 14.15 8.43
N THR A 294 -6.86 13.18 8.96
CA THR A 294 -6.78 11.82 8.40
C THR A 294 -8.02 10.97 8.71
N ALA A 295 -8.93 11.42 9.58
CA ALA A 295 -10.08 10.63 9.99
C ALA A 295 -11.21 10.63 8.95
N GLY A 296 -11.21 11.61 8.04
CA GLY A 296 -12.37 11.96 7.24
C GLY A 296 -12.53 11.26 5.90
N LEU A 297 -11.58 10.45 5.39
CA LEU A 297 -11.60 10.12 3.95
C LEU A 297 -11.29 8.67 3.61
N ASN A 298 -12.27 7.79 3.83
CA ASN A 298 -12.26 6.42 3.30
C ASN A 298 -12.91 6.33 1.91
N LEU A 299 -12.90 7.41 1.12
CA LEU A 299 -13.55 7.44 -0.18
C LEU A 299 -12.68 6.75 -1.23
N SER A 300 -12.99 5.48 -1.37
CA SER A 300 -12.45 4.57 -2.37
C SER A 300 -13.04 4.78 -3.77
N TRP A 301 -14.05 5.62 -3.96
CA TRP A 301 -14.76 5.73 -5.24
C TRP A 301 -14.95 7.19 -5.62
N ARG A 302 -15.04 7.47 -6.93
CA ARG A 302 -15.40 8.81 -7.40
C ARG A 302 -16.88 9.07 -7.08
N PRO A 303 -17.22 10.11 -6.32
CA PRO A 303 -18.61 10.47 -6.06
C PRO A 303 -19.31 10.90 -7.37
N PHE A 304 -20.59 10.54 -7.48
CA PHE A 304 -21.43 10.85 -8.64
C PHE A 304 -22.38 12.02 -8.37
N GLY A 305 -22.79 12.71 -9.43
CA GLY A 305 -23.77 13.78 -9.37
C GLY A 305 -23.18 15.17 -9.21
N HIS A 306 -24.08 16.16 -9.14
CA HIS A 306 -23.76 17.57 -9.11
C HIS A 306 -24.60 18.29 -8.04
N MET A 307 -24.14 19.48 -7.65
CA MET A 307 -24.84 20.41 -6.77
C MET A 307 -24.69 21.83 -7.31
N GLN A 308 -25.71 22.67 -7.17
CA GLN A 308 -25.59 24.07 -7.54
C GLN A 308 -24.62 24.78 -6.58
N LYS A 309 -23.68 25.57 -7.13
CA LYS A 309 -22.66 26.28 -6.33
C LYS A 309 -23.26 27.13 -5.20
N LYS A 310 -24.41 27.76 -5.39
CA LYS A 310 -25.10 28.53 -4.34
C LYS A 310 -25.52 27.72 -3.10
N ARG A 311 -25.53 26.39 -3.19
CA ARG A 311 -25.84 25.45 -2.10
C ARG A 311 -24.58 24.86 -1.48
N VAL A 312 -23.41 25.20 -2.03
CA VAL A 312 -22.10 24.81 -1.52
C VAL A 312 -21.61 25.86 -0.52
N GLU A 313 -20.89 25.39 0.50
CA GLU A 313 -20.28 26.19 1.55
C GLU A 313 -19.43 27.33 0.98
N LEU A 314 -19.63 28.56 1.49
CA LEU A 314 -18.98 29.77 0.98
C LEU A 314 -17.44 29.70 1.10
N GLU A 315 -16.95 28.99 2.10
CA GLU A 315 -15.53 28.75 2.36
C GLU A 315 -14.83 28.03 1.20
N LEU A 316 -15.58 27.24 0.42
CA LEU A 316 -15.05 26.48 -0.72
C LEU A 316 -15.09 27.27 -2.03
N TRP A 317 -15.80 28.40 -2.09
CA TRP A 317 -15.99 29.16 -3.33
C TRP A 317 -14.67 29.61 -3.98
N PRO A 318 -13.68 30.18 -3.24
CA PRO A 318 -12.43 30.59 -3.85
C PRO A 318 -11.68 29.44 -4.55
N GLN A 319 -11.74 28.24 -3.96
CA GLN A 319 -11.14 27.05 -4.54
C GLN A 319 -11.94 26.54 -5.75
N LEU A 320 -13.27 26.61 -5.71
CA LEU A 320 -14.14 26.18 -6.80
C LEU A 320 -14.05 27.09 -8.04
N GLU A 321 -13.78 28.37 -7.82
CA GLU A 321 -13.58 29.40 -8.85
C GLU A 321 -12.18 29.36 -9.49
N THR A 322 -11.27 28.53 -8.98
CA THR A 322 -9.87 28.50 -9.40
C THR A 322 -9.47 27.12 -9.91
N LYS A 323 -8.54 27.07 -10.87
CA LYS A 323 -7.86 25.83 -11.26
C LYS A 323 -6.68 25.58 -10.34
N TYR A 324 -6.53 24.36 -9.84
CA TYR A 324 -5.38 24.00 -9.03
C TYR A 324 -4.99 22.53 -9.21
N TYR A 325 -3.73 22.25 -8.91
CA TYR A 325 -3.18 20.91 -8.89
C TYR A 325 -2.16 20.79 -7.74
N ARG A 326 -2.04 19.60 -7.18
CA ARG A 326 -1.00 19.30 -6.18
C ARG A 326 0.27 18.87 -6.90
N LYS A 327 1.41 19.34 -6.41
CA LYS A 327 2.72 18.95 -6.92
C LYS A 327 3.61 18.56 -5.76
N TYR A 328 4.31 17.44 -5.90
CA TYR A 328 5.37 17.07 -4.97
C TYR A 328 6.45 18.16 -4.94
N HIS A 329 6.80 18.63 -3.75
CA HIS A 329 7.84 19.63 -3.56
C HIS A 329 9.13 18.99 -3.00
N SER A 330 9.05 18.43 -1.80
CA SER A 330 10.17 17.81 -1.08
C SER A 330 9.67 16.93 0.06
N PHE A 331 10.57 16.16 0.65
CA PHE A 331 10.38 15.56 1.98
C PHE A 331 11.47 16.08 2.92
N THR A 332 11.21 15.98 4.22
CA THR A 332 12.13 16.46 5.25
C THR A 332 12.26 15.42 6.36
N TRP A 333 13.49 15.00 6.63
CA TRP A 333 13.83 14.16 7.77
C TRP A 333 14.13 15.02 8.99
N TYR A 334 13.46 14.71 10.10
CA TYR A 334 13.73 15.29 11.40
C TYR A 334 14.53 14.30 12.23
N VAL A 335 15.84 14.21 11.97
CA VAL A 335 16.75 13.28 12.67
C VAL A 335 17.12 13.81 14.06
N ASP A 336 17.36 15.12 14.15
CA ASP A 336 17.52 15.85 15.40
C ASP A 336 16.71 17.15 15.32
N LYS A 337 16.24 17.67 16.47
CA LYS A 337 15.35 18.83 16.56
C LYS A 337 15.94 20.09 15.91
N ASN A 338 17.25 20.15 15.72
CA ASN A 338 17.97 21.36 15.35
C ASN A 338 18.34 21.46 13.86
N GLN A 339 18.32 20.37 13.09
CA GLN A 339 18.68 20.40 11.66
C GLN A 339 17.81 19.44 10.84
N PRO A 340 16.68 19.92 10.30
CA PRO A 340 15.92 19.17 9.33
C PRO A 340 16.72 18.97 8.04
N ILE A 341 16.76 17.74 7.52
CA ILE A 341 17.40 17.41 6.24
C ILE A 341 16.31 17.30 5.19
N SER A 342 16.28 18.22 4.23
CA SER A 342 15.31 18.20 3.13
C SER A 342 15.90 17.63 1.85
N ASP A 343 15.10 16.87 1.11
CA ASP A 343 15.47 16.25 -0.16
C ASP A 343 14.33 16.43 -1.18
N LYS A 344 14.70 16.62 -2.46
CA LYS A 344 13.77 16.93 -3.55
C LYS A 344 13.22 15.69 -4.23
N GLY A 345 13.47 14.50 -3.68
CA GLY A 345 12.96 13.23 -4.18
C GLY A 345 13.72 12.69 -5.39
N PHE A 346 13.42 11.44 -5.73
CA PHE A 346 14.17 10.65 -6.72
C PHE A 346 14.33 11.35 -8.07
N ARG A 347 13.24 11.85 -8.66
CA ARG A 347 13.25 12.43 -10.01
C ARG A 347 14.13 13.68 -10.10
N VAL A 348 14.01 14.58 -9.12
CA VAL A 348 14.75 15.84 -9.13
C VAL A 348 16.23 15.61 -8.80
N CYS A 349 16.52 14.74 -7.83
CA CYS A 349 17.89 14.48 -7.41
C CYS A 349 18.69 13.65 -8.41
N THR A 350 18.05 12.76 -9.16
CA THR A 350 18.74 11.83 -10.06
C THR A 350 18.58 12.18 -11.54
N GLY A 351 17.62 13.05 -11.89
CA GLY A 351 17.26 13.36 -13.27
C GLY A 351 16.59 12.20 -14.02
N ARG A 352 16.41 11.04 -13.37
CA ARG A 352 15.77 9.87 -13.98
C ARG A 352 14.26 9.98 -13.88
N THR A 353 13.59 9.86 -15.02
CA THR A 353 12.13 9.75 -15.13
C THR A 353 11.78 8.48 -15.90
N VAL A 354 10.64 7.88 -15.54
CA VAL A 354 10.06 6.76 -16.29
C VAL A 354 8.76 7.28 -16.86
N ASP A 355 8.85 7.84 -18.06
CA ASP A 355 7.71 8.41 -18.78
C ASP A 355 6.98 7.34 -19.60
N ASP A 356 7.70 6.30 -20.03
CA ASP A 356 7.25 5.24 -20.95
C ASP A 356 6.40 4.13 -20.32
N VAL A 357 6.03 4.25 -19.05
CA VAL A 357 5.19 3.25 -18.35
C VAL A 357 3.87 3.90 -17.93
N PRO A 358 2.97 4.25 -18.87
CA PRO A 358 1.69 4.86 -18.52
C PRO A 358 0.80 3.87 -17.75
N ASP A 359 -0.10 4.41 -16.92
CA ASP A 359 -1.20 3.61 -16.41
C ASP A 359 -2.17 3.33 -17.55
N ASN A 360 -2.49 2.06 -17.77
CA ASN A 360 -3.39 1.63 -18.83
C ASN A 360 -4.84 1.64 -18.34
N LEU A 361 -5.31 2.83 -17.93
CA LEU A 361 -6.65 3.01 -17.38
C LEU A 361 -7.74 2.77 -18.44
N GLU A 362 -7.40 3.08 -19.69
CA GLU A 362 -8.22 2.90 -20.90
C GLU A 362 -8.35 1.45 -21.37
N ILE A 363 -7.78 0.45 -20.68
CA ILE A 363 -8.12 -0.97 -20.91
C ILE A 363 -9.54 -1.19 -20.38
N VAL A 364 -10.50 -0.56 -21.05
CA VAL A 364 -11.84 -1.05 -21.25
C VAL A 364 -11.61 -2.42 -21.87
N THR A 365 -12.02 -3.49 -21.17
CA THR A 365 -12.32 -4.76 -21.82
C THR A 365 -13.08 -4.42 -23.09
N SER A 366 -12.43 -4.61 -24.25
CA SER A 366 -12.90 -4.51 -25.64
C SER A 366 -14.33 -3.98 -25.85
N PRO A 367 -14.61 -3.22 -26.92
CA PRO A 367 -15.97 -3.08 -27.44
C PRO A 367 -16.44 -4.43 -28.04
N VAL A 368 -16.39 -5.51 -27.26
CA VAL A 368 -17.32 -6.61 -27.41
C VAL A 368 -18.62 -6.03 -26.89
N ASP A 369 -19.55 -5.82 -27.81
CA ASP A 369 -20.98 -5.73 -27.59
C ASP A 369 -21.37 -5.98 -26.15
N CYS A 370 -22.10 -5.04 -25.55
CA CYS A 370 -23.01 -5.24 -24.42
C CYS A 370 -23.41 -6.72 -24.31
N LEU A 371 -22.55 -7.51 -23.65
CA LEU A 371 -22.68 -8.95 -23.58
C LEU A 371 -23.88 -9.06 -22.68
N LYS A 372 -25.04 -9.35 -23.29
CA LYS A 372 -26.33 -9.60 -22.66
C LYS A 372 -26.06 -9.99 -21.23
N ARG A 373 -26.24 -9.02 -20.33
CA ARG A 373 -25.88 -9.02 -18.90
C ARG A 373 -25.96 -10.45 -18.38
N ASN A 374 -24.83 -11.17 -18.45
CA ASN A 374 -24.87 -12.63 -18.50
C ASN A 374 -24.96 -13.12 -17.06
N GLY A 375 -26.13 -12.98 -16.44
CA GLY A 375 -26.54 -13.58 -15.16
C GLY A 375 -25.64 -13.36 -13.95
N GLN A 376 -24.52 -12.63 -14.04
CA GLN A 376 -23.61 -12.41 -12.92
C GLN A 376 -24.27 -11.43 -11.96
N ALA A 377 -24.78 -11.98 -10.86
CA ALA A 377 -25.45 -11.23 -9.81
C ALA A 377 -24.50 -10.18 -9.23
N LEU A 378 -24.75 -8.92 -9.59
CA LEU A 378 -24.24 -7.74 -8.88
C LEU A 378 -24.44 -7.97 -7.38
N ASN A 379 -23.40 -7.76 -6.59
CA ASN A 379 -23.54 -7.81 -5.13
C ASN A 379 -24.28 -6.55 -4.65
N ILE A 380 -25.61 -6.62 -4.67
CA ILE A 380 -26.50 -5.50 -4.32
C ILE A 380 -26.19 -5.00 -2.90
N GLU A 381 -25.91 -5.90 -1.96
CA GLU A 381 -25.62 -5.55 -0.57
C GLU A 381 -24.33 -4.72 -0.44
N SER A 382 -23.24 -5.18 -1.04
CA SER A 382 -21.97 -4.44 -1.00
C SER A 382 -22.05 -3.11 -1.74
N SER A 383 -22.79 -3.07 -2.86
CA SER A 383 -23.05 -1.82 -3.59
C SER A 383 -23.84 -0.82 -2.73
N LYS A 384 -24.86 -1.28 -1.99
CA LYS A 384 -25.60 -0.46 -1.02
C LYS A 384 -24.67 0.05 0.08
N LYS A 385 -23.86 -0.81 0.68
CA LYS A 385 -22.91 -0.45 1.75
C LYS A 385 -21.88 0.58 1.30
N SER A 386 -21.33 0.44 0.10
CA SER A 386 -20.45 1.46 -0.50
C SER A 386 -21.15 2.79 -0.72
N THR A 387 -22.38 2.74 -1.23
CA THR A 387 -23.19 3.95 -1.44
C THR A 387 -23.50 4.63 -0.11
N LEU A 388 -23.83 3.88 0.95
CA LEU A 388 -24.03 4.43 2.29
C LEU A 388 -22.78 5.13 2.82
N ARG A 389 -21.61 4.49 2.68
CA ARG A 389 -20.33 5.11 3.05
C ARG A 389 -20.09 6.38 2.25
N MET A 390 -20.36 6.39 0.95
CA MET A 390 -20.25 7.59 0.12
C MET A 390 -21.14 8.73 0.63
N MET A 391 -22.40 8.42 0.95
CA MET A 391 -23.34 9.41 1.48
C MET A 391 -22.89 9.95 2.84
N ASP A 392 -22.29 9.10 3.69
CA ASP A 392 -21.74 9.48 5.01
C ASP A 392 -20.76 10.66 4.95
N PHE A 393 -20.00 10.77 3.85
CA PHE A 393 -19.07 11.87 3.61
C PHE A 393 -19.71 13.06 2.89
N LEU A 394 -20.71 12.82 2.05
CA LEU A 394 -21.41 13.90 1.37
C LEU A 394 -22.25 14.75 2.33
N VAL A 395 -22.78 14.15 3.40
CA VAL A 395 -23.55 14.85 4.43
C VAL A 395 -22.69 15.78 5.29
N GLU A 396 -21.38 15.56 5.37
CA GLU A 396 -20.48 16.40 6.17
C GLU A 396 -19.98 17.60 5.37
N ASN A 397 -20.11 18.80 5.92
CA ASN A 397 -19.67 20.04 5.31
C ASN A 397 -18.20 20.39 5.65
N ALA A 398 -17.70 21.50 5.10
CA ALA A 398 -16.33 21.98 5.31
C ALA A 398 -15.95 22.20 6.79
N ILE A 399 -16.90 22.58 7.64
CA ILE A 399 -16.68 22.83 9.08
C ILE A 399 -16.91 21.60 9.97
N GLY A 400 -17.38 20.49 9.39
CA GLY A 400 -17.61 19.22 10.10
C GLY A 400 -19.05 18.97 10.52
N ASP A 401 -19.99 19.88 10.22
CA ASP A 401 -21.40 19.67 10.50
C ASP A 401 -22.00 18.68 9.50
N ARG A 402 -22.95 17.87 9.98
CA ARG A 402 -23.55 16.78 9.20
C ARG A 402 -25.03 17.04 8.96
N ASP A 403 -25.42 17.17 7.71
CA ASP A 403 -26.81 17.43 7.27
C ASP A 403 -27.06 16.80 5.89
N TRP A 404 -28.24 16.20 5.69
CA TRP A 404 -28.68 15.70 4.38
C TRP A 404 -28.81 16.79 3.32
N ALA A 405 -29.12 18.03 3.73
CA ALA A 405 -29.16 19.18 2.84
C ALA A 405 -27.83 19.37 2.09
N ASN A 406 -26.71 18.96 2.72
CA ASN A 406 -25.36 19.03 2.13
C ASN A 406 -25.14 18.04 0.99
N THR A 407 -26.03 17.07 0.78
CA THR A 407 -25.88 16.06 -0.28
C THR A 407 -26.54 16.47 -1.59
N ASP A 408 -27.56 17.34 -1.54
CA ASP A 408 -28.47 17.66 -2.66
C ASP A 408 -28.93 16.40 -3.44
N VAL A 409 -29.20 15.30 -2.73
CA VAL A 409 -29.74 14.06 -3.31
C VAL A 409 -31.23 14.00 -3.05
N GLN A 410 -32.03 14.16 -4.10
CA GLN A 410 -33.40 13.65 -4.06
C GLN A 410 -33.31 12.12 -4.09
N VAL A 411 -33.89 11.44 -3.10
CA VAL A 411 -33.88 9.98 -2.99
C VAL A 411 -35.18 9.43 -3.62
N PRO A 412 -35.13 8.85 -4.83
CA PRO A 412 -36.28 8.17 -5.42
C PRO A 412 -36.74 7.02 -4.53
N GLU A 413 -38.01 6.63 -4.64
CA GLU A 413 -38.58 5.57 -3.80
C GLU A 413 -37.83 4.24 -3.87
N GLN A 414 -37.22 3.93 -5.01
CA GLN A 414 -36.41 2.71 -5.20
C GLN A 414 -35.14 2.67 -4.32
N PHE A 415 -34.77 3.80 -3.70
CA PHE A 415 -33.62 3.92 -2.79
C PHE A 415 -34.04 4.33 -1.37
N ARG A 416 -35.25 3.98 -0.93
CA ARG A 416 -35.76 4.24 0.44
C ARG A 416 -34.79 3.82 1.55
N TRP A 417 -33.96 2.80 1.34
CA TRP A 417 -32.92 2.36 2.29
C TRP A 417 -31.85 3.42 2.61
N LEU A 418 -31.76 4.51 1.84
CA LEU A 418 -30.94 5.68 2.15
C LEU A 418 -31.55 6.58 3.25
N ARG A 419 -32.87 6.56 3.44
CA ARG A 419 -33.58 7.51 4.32
C ARG A 419 -33.34 7.30 5.81
N ASP A 420 -33.06 6.06 6.23
CA ASP A 420 -32.87 5.70 7.64
C ASP A 420 -31.39 5.60 8.04
N PHE A 421 -30.46 6.07 7.21
CA PHE A 421 -29.04 5.91 7.45
C PHE A 421 -28.54 6.89 8.53
N ARG A 422 -27.94 6.33 9.60
CA ARG A 422 -27.38 7.03 10.78
C ARG A 422 -28.34 8.02 11.49
N GLY A 423 -29.64 7.91 11.27
CA GLY A 423 -30.63 8.73 12.00
C GLY A 423 -30.61 10.22 11.67
N LEU A 424 -30.01 10.62 10.55
CA LEU A 424 -30.12 11.98 10.02
C LEU A 424 -31.49 12.11 9.33
N GLU A 425 -32.33 13.06 9.77
CA GLU A 425 -33.68 13.24 9.22
C GLU A 425 -33.62 13.92 7.84
N PHE A 426 -34.39 13.41 6.86
CA PHE A 426 -34.68 14.14 5.63
C PHE A 426 -35.59 15.32 5.98
N SER A 427 -35.06 16.53 6.02
CA SER A 427 -35.90 17.73 6.16
C SER A 427 -36.49 18.07 4.79
N ASP A 428 -37.60 17.43 4.44
CA ASP A 428 -38.44 17.86 3.33
C ASP A 428 -39.78 18.44 3.89
N SER A 429 -39.77 19.74 4.20
CA SER A 429 -40.93 20.66 4.19
C SER A 429 -42.07 20.41 5.23
N PRO A 430 -42.99 21.38 5.43
CA PRO A 430 -43.51 21.72 6.75
C PRO A 430 -44.45 20.65 7.32
N LEU A 431 -44.39 20.56 8.66
CA LEU A 431 -45.30 19.84 9.54
C LEU A 431 -46.77 19.98 9.12
N GLU A 432 -47.25 19.05 8.30
CA GLU A 432 -48.66 18.68 8.28
C GLU A 432 -48.77 17.25 8.80
N ASP A 433 -49.47 17.15 9.93
CA ASP A 433 -49.93 15.95 10.64
C ASP A 433 -48.87 15.01 11.22
N VAL A 434 -48.23 15.51 12.29
CA VAL A 434 -47.63 14.66 13.35
C VAL A 434 -48.76 14.04 14.17
N GLU A 435 -49.47 13.07 13.61
CA GLU A 435 -50.24 12.13 14.42
C GLU A 435 -50.17 10.72 13.82
N LYS A 436 -49.51 9.83 14.57
CA LYS A 436 -49.53 8.36 14.43
C LYS A 436 -48.84 7.77 13.19
N LEU A 437 -47.51 7.75 13.22
CA LEU A 437 -46.77 6.57 12.75
C LEU A 437 -45.77 6.19 13.84
N ALA A 438 -46.08 5.10 14.56
CA ALA A 438 -45.13 4.45 15.44
C ALA A 438 -43.87 4.16 14.62
N LYS A 439 -42.75 4.83 14.97
CA LYS A 439 -41.46 4.68 14.31
C LYS A 439 -41.07 3.20 14.35
N ALA A 440 -40.95 2.56 13.19
CA ALA A 440 -40.26 1.29 13.11
C ALA A 440 -38.78 1.53 13.51
N PRO A 441 -38.17 0.65 14.32
CA PRO A 441 -36.75 0.76 14.60
C PRO A 441 -35.95 0.71 13.30
N SER A 442 -34.86 1.48 13.22
CA SER A 442 -34.04 1.48 12.01
C SER A 442 -33.57 0.06 11.72
N TRP A 443 -33.49 -0.32 10.45
CA TRP A 443 -33.05 -1.67 10.05
C TRP A 443 -31.67 -2.02 10.65
N PHE A 444 -30.80 -1.02 10.83
CA PHE A 444 -29.53 -1.15 11.54
C PHE A 444 -29.71 -1.52 13.02
N LEU A 445 -30.65 -0.87 13.72
CA LEU A 445 -30.98 -1.19 15.11
C LEU A 445 -31.56 -2.61 15.21
N GLU A 446 -32.43 -3.01 14.29
CA GLU A 446 -32.99 -4.36 14.24
C GLU A 446 -31.91 -5.43 13.99
N GLU A 447 -30.93 -5.11 13.15
CA GLU A 447 -29.82 -6.01 12.85
C GLU A 447 -28.79 -6.09 13.98
N TRP A 448 -28.52 -4.99 14.67
CA TRP A 448 -27.68 -4.94 15.87
C TRP A 448 -28.32 -5.71 17.03
N ILE A 449 -29.63 -5.55 17.26
CA ILE A 449 -30.38 -6.29 18.28
C ILE A 449 -30.39 -7.81 18.00
N ARG A 450 -30.24 -8.22 16.74
CA ARG A 450 -30.24 -9.64 16.33
C ARG A 450 -28.87 -10.32 16.40
N ASP A 451 -27.86 -9.70 17.03
CA ASP A 451 -26.48 -10.23 17.14
C ASP A 451 -25.89 -10.68 15.79
N LYS A 452 -26.33 -10.05 14.69
CA LYS A 452 -25.77 -10.29 13.35
C LYS A 452 -24.53 -9.44 13.06
N TYR A 453 -24.10 -8.62 14.02
CA TYR A 453 -22.91 -7.77 13.97
C TYR A 453 -21.93 -8.21 15.03
#